data_AF-A0A6M1LU60-F1
#
_entry.id   AF-A0A6M1LU60-F1
#
_cell.length_a   1.000
_cell.length_b   1.000
_cell.length_c   1.000
_cell.angle_alpha   90.00
_cell.angle_beta   90.00
_cell.angle_gamma   90.00
#
_symmetry.space_group_name_H-M   'P 1'
#
loop_
_entity.id
_entity.type
_entity.pdbx_description
1 polymer ?
#
loop_
_entity_poly.entity_id
_entity_poly.type
_entity_poly.pdbx_seq_one_letter_code
_entity_poly.pdbx_strand_id
1 'polypeptide(L)'
;MTAMHAPSLALTLSLLAAVPATAAEFDIPWFEANPTARAQWLRSCRDDTRIARDARCGNAEIAENRVHARRLGAQSGVRSGQLPPAFETPMLLDAARVACARPPAERGLLGRYCPRGS
;
A
#
# COMPACT_ATOMS: atom_id res chain seq x y z
N MET A 1 -66.72 -22.10 -4.48
CA MET A 1 -65.77 -21.75 -3.40
C MET A 1 -64.77 -22.92 -3.31
N THR A 2 -63.76 -22.93 -4.19
CA THR A 2 -62.33 -22.55 -3.93
C THR A 2 -61.58 -23.61 -3.13
N ALA A 3 -60.97 -24.60 -3.78
CA ALA A 3 -59.58 -24.61 -4.29
C ALA A 3 -58.51 -24.76 -3.18
N MET A 4 -58.04 -26.00 -2.96
CA MET A 4 -56.91 -26.33 -2.08
C MET A 4 -55.61 -25.88 -2.75
N HIS A 5 -54.92 -24.94 -2.10
CA HIS A 5 -53.66 -24.35 -2.57
C HIS A 5 -52.48 -25.22 -2.11
N ALA A 6 -51.57 -25.48 -3.05
CA ALA A 6 -50.30 -26.15 -2.84
C ALA A 6 -49.37 -25.35 -1.90
N PRO A 7 -48.59 -25.99 -1.02
CA PRO A 7 -47.61 -25.31 -0.21
C PRO A 7 -46.32 -25.12 -1.03
N SER A 8 -46.19 -23.97 -1.68
CA SER A 8 -44.92 -23.54 -2.28
C SER A 8 -43.99 -23.04 -1.17
N LEU A 9 -43.19 -23.96 -0.62
CA LEU A 9 -42.04 -23.64 0.23
C LEU A 9 -40.97 -22.94 -0.61
N ALA A 10 -40.91 -21.62 -0.54
CA ALA A 10 -39.82 -20.85 -1.13
C ALA A 10 -39.42 -19.71 -0.19
N LEU A 11 -38.51 -20.00 0.73
CA LEU A 11 -37.63 -18.97 1.29
C LEU A 11 -36.21 -19.54 1.32
N THR A 12 -35.53 -19.45 0.18
CA THR A 12 -34.09 -19.62 0.08
C THR A 12 -33.42 -18.43 0.76
N LEU A 13 -33.04 -18.61 2.02
CA LEU A 13 -32.20 -17.67 2.74
C LEU A 13 -30.78 -17.79 2.18
N SER A 14 -30.47 -16.92 1.21
CA SER A 14 -29.11 -16.75 0.70
C SER A 14 -28.22 -16.26 1.84
N LEU A 15 -27.58 -17.18 2.55
CA LEU A 15 -26.40 -16.88 3.35
C LEU A 15 -25.35 -16.38 2.36
N LEU A 16 -25.19 -15.05 2.27
CA LEU A 16 -23.94 -14.48 1.80
C LEU A 16 -22.85 -15.06 2.71
N ALA A 17 -22.14 -16.05 2.19
CA ALA A 17 -20.90 -16.50 2.78
C ALA A 17 -19.94 -15.31 2.78
N ALA A 18 -19.92 -14.58 3.89
CA ALA A 18 -18.78 -13.76 4.25
C ALA A 18 -17.62 -14.75 4.43
N VAL A 19 -16.91 -15.03 3.35
CA VAL A 19 -15.60 -15.66 3.41
C VAL A 19 -14.78 -14.74 4.30
N PRO A 20 -14.36 -15.14 5.51
CA PRO A 20 -13.31 -14.40 6.17
C PRO A 20 -12.13 -14.52 5.21
N ALA A 21 -11.74 -13.42 4.58
CA ALA A 21 -10.43 -13.33 3.99
C ALA A 21 -9.50 -13.65 5.15
N THR A 22 -8.91 -14.85 5.16
CA THR A 22 -7.87 -15.20 6.10
C THR A 22 -6.74 -14.24 5.78
N ALA A 23 -6.69 -13.10 6.46
CA ALA A 23 -5.52 -12.25 6.46
C ALA A 23 -4.36 -13.21 6.76
N ALA A 24 -3.39 -13.28 5.85
CA ALA A 24 -2.19 -14.05 6.13
C ALA A 24 -1.70 -13.56 7.49
N GLU A 25 -1.49 -14.46 8.45
CA GLU A 25 -1.11 -14.11 9.83
C GLU A 25 0.08 -13.14 9.88
N PHE A 26 0.89 -13.18 8.82
CA PHE A 26 2.00 -12.27 8.54
C PHE A 26 1.71 -11.46 7.26
N ASP A 27 0.78 -10.52 7.35
CA ASP A 27 0.43 -9.56 6.31
C ASP A 27 1.22 -8.24 6.43
N ILE A 28 0.99 -7.32 5.49
CA ILE A 28 1.68 -6.03 5.45
C ILE A 28 1.42 -5.22 6.75
N PRO A 29 0.17 -5.00 7.21
CA PRO A 29 -0.10 -4.34 8.49
C PRO A 29 0.63 -4.97 9.68
N TRP A 30 0.65 -6.30 9.78
CA TRP A 30 1.36 -6.98 10.86
C TRP A 30 2.86 -6.68 10.82
N PHE A 31 3.49 -6.75 9.64
CA PHE A 31 4.91 -6.43 9.50
C PHE A 31 5.21 -4.95 9.74
N GLU A 32 4.31 -4.02 9.40
CA GLU A 32 4.47 -2.60 9.71
C GLU A 32 4.48 -2.36 11.23
N ALA A 33 3.62 -3.05 11.98
CA ALA A 33 3.54 -2.98 13.43
C ALA A 33 4.69 -3.72 14.16
N ASN A 34 5.34 -4.69 13.50
CA ASN A 34 6.36 -5.54 14.10
C ASN A 34 7.74 -5.37 13.41
N PRO A 35 8.46 -4.25 13.64
CA PRO A 35 9.68 -3.92 12.91
C PRO A 35 10.82 -4.92 13.14
N THR A 36 10.96 -5.45 14.37
CA THR A 36 11.99 -6.45 14.69
C THR A 36 11.75 -7.75 13.94
N ALA A 37 10.49 -8.22 13.90
CA ALA A 37 10.11 -9.42 13.16
C ALA A 37 10.30 -9.22 11.65
N ARG A 38 9.88 -8.07 11.10
CA ARG A 38 10.11 -7.71 9.70
C ARG A 38 11.60 -7.77 9.33
N ALA A 39 12.47 -7.18 10.17
CA ALA A 39 13.91 -7.18 9.91
C ALA A 39 14.53 -8.58 9.95
N GLN A 40 14.08 -9.44 10.87
CA GLN A 40 14.51 -10.84 10.92
C GLN A 40 14.05 -11.60 9.67
N TRP A 41 12.78 -11.45 9.29
CA TRP A 41 12.21 -12.11 8.12
C TRP A 41 12.94 -11.72 6.83
N LEU A 42 13.19 -10.42 6.64
CA LEU A 42 13.91 -9.92 5.46
C LEU A 42 15.35 -10.43 5.37
N ARG A 43 16.01 -10.75 6.49
CA ARG A 43 17.32 -11.43 6.47
C ARG A 43 17.15 -12.86 5.98
N SER A 44 16.25 -13.62 6.61
CA SER A 44 15.97 -15.00 6.22
C SER A 44 15.56 -15.14 4.75
N CYS A 45 14.73 -14.23 4.23
CA CYS A 45 14.31 -14.22 2.82
C CYS A 45 15.46 -13.99 1.84
N ARG A 46 16.49 -13.24 2.24
CA ARG A 46 17.69 -13.01 1.43
C ARG A 46 18.66 -14.19 1.49
N ASP A 47 18.77 -14.81 2.66
CA ASP A 47 19.71 -15.89 2.92
C ASP A 47 19.23 -17.24 2.35
N ASP A 48 17.93 -17.45 2.19
CA ASP A 48 17.36 -18.69 1.64
C ASP A 48 16.41 -18.43 0.45
N THR A 49 16.89 -18.73 -0.75
CA THR A 49 16.14 -18.55 -2.01
C THR A 49 14.91 -19.45 -2.13
N ARG A 50 14.82 -20.52 -1.33
CA ARG A 50 13.64 -21.43 -1.34
C ARG A 50 12.42 -20.76 -0.72
N ILE A 51 12.63 -19.90 0.28
CA ILE A 51 11.55 -19.15 0.94
C ILE A 51 11.38 -17.75 0.37
N ALA A 52 12.30 -17.26 -0.46
CA ALA A 52 12.21 -15.93 -1.07
C ALA A 52 10.93 -15.72 -1.90
N ARG A 53 10.33 -16.79 -2.44
CA ARG A 53 9.06 -16.74 -3.20
C ARG A 53 7.80 -16.82 -2.34
N ASP A 54 7.97 -16.96 -1.03
CA ASP A 54 6.87 -17.00 -0.08
C ASP A 54 6.16 -15.64 -0.03
N ALA A 55 4.82 -15.65 0.00
CA ALA A 55 4.01 -14.46 0.14
C ALA A 55 4.42 -13.61 1.36
N ARG A 56 4.92 -14.24 2.43
CA ARG A 56 5.42 -13.57 3.63
C ARG A 56 6.66 -12.72 3.35
N CYS A 57 7.57 -13.19 2.50
CA CYS A 57 8.73 -12.40 2.08
C CYS A 57 8.30 -11.16 1.29
N GLY A 58 7.34 -11.32 0.36
CA GLY A 58 6.75 -10.20 -0.36
C GLY A 58 6.05 -9.19 0.56
N ASN A 59 5.27 -9.67 1.53
CA ASN A 59 4.60 -8.80 2.51
C ASN A 59 5.59 -8.01 3.38
N ALA A 60 6.66 -8.66 3.86
CA ALA A 60 7.71 -8.02 4.64
C ALA A 60 8.46 -6.95 3.84
N GLU A 61 8.73 -7.20 2.55
CA GLU A 61 9.39 -6.25 1.66
C GLU A 61 8.49 -5.05 1.34
N ILE A 62 7.21 -5.28 1.03
CA ILE A 62 6.24 -4.19 0.82
C ILE A 62 6.13 -3.33 2.09
N ALA A 63 6.08 -3.94 3.27
CA ALA A 63 6.03 -3.21 4.53
C ALA A 63 7.30 -2.35 4.74
N GLU A 64 8.49 -2.87 4.47
CA GLU A 64 9.73 -2.10 4.58
C GLU A 64 9.77 -0.93 3.59
N ASN A 65 9.35 -1.15 2.35
CA ASN A 65 9.26 -0.11 1.34
C ASN A 65 8.29 1.00 1.73
N ARG A 66 7.12 0.67 2.29
CA ARG A 66 6.16 1.67 2.79
C ARG A 66 6.73 2.49 3.95
N VAL A 67 7.38 1.85 4.92
CA VAL A 67 8.03 2.54 6.04
C VAL A 67 9.15 3.45 5.55
N HIS A 68 9.94 2.98 4.58
CA HIS A 68 11.01 3.77 3.97
C HIS A 68 10.46 4.97 3.21
N ALA A 69 9.44 4.79 2.37
CA ALA A 69 8.76 5.87 1.65
C ALA A 69 8.19 6.92 2.60
N ARG A 70 7.55 6.51 3.71
CA ARG A 70 7.07 7.45 4.74
C ARG A 70 8.21 8.25 5.37
N ARG A 71 9.36 7.61 5.66
CA ARG A 71 10.55 8.31 6.18
C ARG A 71 11.10 9.31 5.18
N LEU A 72 11.23 8.93 3.90
CA LEU A 72 11.67 9.83 2.84
C LEU A 72 10.71 11.00 2.64
N GLY A 73 9.40 10.74 2.67
CA GLY A 73 8.35 11.77 2.62
C GLY A 73 8.48 12.76 3.78
N ALA A 74 8.56 12.25 5.00
CA ALA A 74 8.73 13.06 6.22
C ALA A 74 10.00 13.92 6.19
N GLN A 75 11.11 13.40 5.66
CA GLN A 75 12.38 14.13 5.54
C GLN A 75 12.38 15.16 4.41
N SER A 76 11.56 14.97 3.38
CA SER A 76 11.53 15.86 2.22
C SER A 76 10.68 17.11 2.38
N GLY A 77 9.89 17.22 3.46
CA GLY A 77 8.89 18.28 3.63
C GLY A 77 7.71 18.21 2.64
N VAL A 78 7.73 17.24 1.71
CA VAL A 78 6.64 16.94 0.77
C VAL A 78 5.66 16.02 1.49
N ARG A 79 4.44 16.51 1.76
CA ARG A 79 3.39 15.67 2.35
C ARG A 79 3.09 14.49 1.41
N SER A 80 3.19 13.28 1.96
CA SER A 80 2.74 12.06 1.27
C SER A 80 1.27 12.25 0.85
N GLY A 81 0.97 12.06 -0.45
CA GLY A 81 -0.37 12.26 -1.02
C GLY A 81 -0.51 13.46 -1.97
N GLN A 82 0.51 14.30 -2.15
CA GLN A 82 0.49 15.41 -3.11
C GLN A 82 1.00 15.05 -4.52
N LEU A 83 1.70 13.92 -4.65
CA LEU A 83 2.28 13.45 -5.90
C LEU A 83 1.44 12.29 -6.47
N PRO A 84 1.10 12.30 -7.78
CA PRO A 84 0.47 11.16 -8.42
C PRO A 84 1.33 9.89 -8.29
N PRO A 85 0.74 8.68 -8.27
CA PRO A 85 1.49 7.41 -8.23
C PRO A 85 2.51 7.27 -9.37
N ALA A 86 2.33 8.01 -10.47
CA ALA A 86 3.32 8.11 -11.55
C ALA A 86 4.69 8.69 -11.13
N PHE A 87 4.80 9.33 -9.96
CA PHE A 87 6.04 9.89 -9.41
C PHE A 87 6.76 8.95 -8.41
N GLU A 88 6.31 7.70 -8.26
CA GLU A 88 6.93 6.72 -7.34
C GLU A 88 8.31 6.22 -7.79
N THR A 89 8.81 6.64 -8.95
CA THR A 89 10.20 6.33 -9.33
C THR A 89 11.17 7.32 -8.66
N PRO A 90 12.33 6.86 -8.13
CA PRO A 90 13.30 7.71 -7.44
C PRO A 90 13.73 8.94 -8.27
N MET A 91 13.82 8.76 -9.58
CA MET A 91 14.23 9.80 -10.53
C MET A 91 13.21 10.94 -10.65
N LEU A 92 11.91 10.63 -10.67
CA LEU A 92 10.86 11.64 -10.74
C LEU A 92 10.70 12.40 -9.42
N LEU A 93 10.95 11.72 -8.30
CA LEU A 93 11.00 12.35 -6.98
C LEU A 93 12.14 13.37 -6.89
N ASP A 94 13.32 13.01 -7.41
CA ASP A 94 14.49 13.89 -7.43
C ASP A 94 14.29 15.10 -8.37
N ALA A 95 13.73 14.86 -9.57
CA ALA A 95 13.37 15.92 -10.50
C ALA A 95 12.36 16.92 -9.89
N ALA A 96 11.37 16.43 -9.12
CA ALA A 96 10.44 17.30 -8.40
C ALA A 96 11.14 18.14 -7.33
N ARG A 97 12.08 17.56 -6.56
CA ARG A 97 12.87 18.31 -5.57
C ARG A 97 13.69 19.43 -6.21
N VAL A 98 14.40 19.12 -7.30
CA VAL A 98 15.21 20.11 -8.02
C VAL A 98 14.33 21.24 -8.57
N ALA A 99 13.16 20.91 -9.10
CA ALA A 99 12.22 21.92 -9.60
C ALA A 99 11.69 22.83 -8.47
N CYS A 100 11.38 22.29 -7.29
CA CYS A 100 10.87 23.08 -6.17
C CYS A 100 11.92 23.95 -5.48
N ALA A 101 13.22 23.68 -5.67
CA ALA A 101 14.30 24.55 -5.21
C ALA A 101 14.48 25.81 -6.07
N ARG A 102 13.86 25.87 -7.26
CA ARG A 102 13.94 27.02 -8.16
C ARG A 102 12.87 28.08 -7.84
N PRO A 103 13.06 29.34 -8.28
CA PRO A 103 12.03 30.37 -8.22
C PRO A 103 10.72 29.92 -8.91
N PRO A 104 9.53 30.39 -8.46
CA PRO A 104 8.23 29.94 -8.99
C PRO A 104 8.11 29.98 -10.53
N ALA A 105 8.71 30.99 -11.17
CA ALA A 105 8.70 31.15 -12.63
C ALA A 105 9.50 30.06 -13.38
N GLU A 106 10.42 29.36 -12.71
CA GLU A 106 11.38 28.42 -13.32
C GLU A 106 11.08 26.94 -13.01
N ARG A 107 9.99 26.67 -12.30
CA ARG A 107 9.63 25.31 -11.83
C ARG A 107 9.05 24.42 -12.93
N GLY A 108 8.61 25.02 -14.04
CA GLY A 108 7.96 24.30 -15.14
C GLY A 108 6.73 23.49 -14.69
N LEU A 109 6.46 22.37 -15.37
CA LEU A 109 5.28 21.54 -15.12
C LEU A 109 5.24 20.90 -13.72
N LEU A 110 6.39 20.76 -13.07
CA LEU A 110 6.52 20.17 -11.74
C LEU A 110 6.17 21.16 -10.62
N GLY A 111 6.14 22.47 -10.92
CA GLY A 111 5.80 23.52 -9.96
C GLY A 111 4.43 23.33 -9.28
N ARG A 112 3.48 22.67 -9.95
CA ARG A 112 2.15 22.36 -9.41
C ARG A 112 2.17 21.42 -8.20
N TYR A 113 3.28 20.72 -7.98
CA TYR A 113 3.47 19.79 -6.89
C TYR A 113 4.35 20.35 -5.76
N CYS A 114 4.87 21.57 -5.92
CA CYS A 114 5.65 22.22 -4.88
C CYS A 114 4.74 22.74 -3.74
N PRO A 115 5.24 22.73 -2.49
CA PRO A 115 4.47 23.26 -1.36
C PRO A 115 4.16 24.75 -1.59
N ARG A 116 2.93 25.16 -1.27
CA ARG A 116 2.55 26.58 -1.31
C ARG A 116 3.37 27.33 -0.25
N GLY A 117 4.26 28.22 -0.69
CA GLY A 117 5.09 29.06 0.18
C GLY A 117 6.61 28.86 0.04
N SER A 118 7.06 27.91 -0.78
CA SER A 118 8.46 27.84 -1.26
C SER A 118 8.68 28.71 -2.47
#